data_AF-A0A0C3PEK9-F1
#
_entry.id   AF-A0A0C3PEK9-F1
#
_cell.length_a   1.000
_cell.length_b   1.000
_cell.length_c   1.000
_cell.angle_alpha   90.00
_cell.angle_beta   90.00
_cell.angle_gamma   90.00
#
_symmetry.space_group_name_H-M   'P 1'
#
loop_
_entity.id
_entity.type
_entity.pdbx_description
1 polymer ?
#
loop_
_entity_poly.entity_id
_entity_poly.type
_entity_poly.pdbx_seq_one_letter_code
_entity_poly.pdbx_strand_id
1 'polypeptide(L)'
;MDAFLLMEPLDLARWRAEALARGRVVAADLESTDEDRMAAGALEDRAQADLAAYQMSFFVTDVLVAWLLVSPLDSAEQDRATKAMGRLVEYASSPRYRDVQALGDALTDALRPVYESPDILVRFSHAGGLPALFNDWATSVAKDGYCKSAVRSLPVNAWEHQTPESLLGVMKGLVDKISDAGEEVVATKLFTGVIYRIYSRYGLEPFERASTISDSCILFYFLHRRISRKPAAYRSHDAIRVLLKKYTNIPEAIRRRHGWGILTVSGRWDCLEYYGCVFANCPERTELLELKVRRQRGVCNPDAEARLYRWGDETRMCSTCKTVSYCSAACQKADRIFHKSQCKAKDDMETDV
;
A
#
# COMPACT_ATOMS: atom_id res chain seq x y z
N MET A 1 25.18 -27.17 6.72
CA MET A 1 24.26 -26.62 5.70
C MET A 1 22.94 -26.21 6.35
N ASP A 2 22.27 -27.11 7.06
CA ASP A 2 21.02 -26.82 7.77
C ASP A 2 21.12 -25.67 8.79
N ALA A 3 22.19 -25.61 9.60
CA ALA A 3 22.40 -24.50 10.54
C ALA A 3 22.44 -23.13 9.82
N PHE A 4 23.24 -23.05 8.76
CA PHE A 4 23.40 -21.84 7.95
C PHE A 4 22.12 -21.44 7.20
N LEU A 5 21.40 -22.40 6.59
CA LEU A 5 20.23 -22.10 5.75
C LEU A 5 18.91 -21.96 6.53
N LEU A 6 18.76 -22.69 7.64
CA LEU A 6 17.50 -22.77 8.38
C LEU A 6 17.56 -22.03 9.72
N MET A 7 18.72 -21.94 10.37
CA MET A 7 18.83 -21.45 11.75
C MET A 7 19.43 -20.05 11.83
N GLU A 8 20.35 -19.70 10.94
CA GLU A 8 20.99 -18.39 10.90
C GLU A 8 20.19 -17.40 10.04
N PRO A 9 20.03 -16.13 10.47
CA PRO A 9 19.43 -15.12 9.61
C PRO A 9 20.38 -14.81 8.45
N LEU A 10 19.83 -14.60 7.25
CA LEU A 10 20.62 -14.18 6.11
C LEU A 10 21.35 -12.86 6.41
N ASP A 11 22.66 -12.85 6.21
CA ASP A 11 23.46 -11.64 6.31
C ASP A 11 23.13 -10.71 5.13
N LEU A 12 22.58 -9.54 5.47
CA LEU A 12 22.18 -8.52 4.50
C LEU A 12 23.31 -7.56 4.15
N ALA A 13 24.49 -7.75 4.73
CA ALA A 13 25.59 -6.81 4.74
C ALA A 13 25.25 -5.48 5.44
N ARG A 14 26.33 -4.80 5.86
CA ARG A 14 26.26 -3.65 6.77
C ARG A 14 25.41 -2.50 6.23
N TRP A 15 25.59 -2.14 4.96
CA TRP A 15 24.93 -0.96 4.39
C TRP A 15 23.42 -1.12 4.29
N ARG A 16 22.93 -2.33 3.96
CA ARG A 16 21.48 -2.62 3.95
C ARG A 16 20.89 -2.61 5.35
N ALA A 17 21.63 -3.11 6.35
CA ALA A 17 21.20 -3.03 7.74
C ALA A 17 21.11 -1.59 8.25
N GLU A 18 22.10 -0.74 7.92
CA GLU A 18 22.09 0.68 8.28
C GLU A 18 20.96 1.45 7.57
N ALA A 19 20.76 1.22 6.26
CA ALA A 19 19.67 1.82 5.50
C ALA A 19 18.30 1.44 6.07
N LEU A 20 18.08 0.16 6.39
CA LEU A 20 16.84 -0.31 7.03
C LEU A 20 16.60 0.38 8.37
N ALA A 21 17.64 0.46 9.22
CA ALA A 21 17.52 1.07 10.53
C ALA A 21 17.17 2.55 10.42
N ARG A 22 17.84 3.29 9.52
CA ARG A 22 17.55 4.70 9.27
C ARG A 22 16.14 4.90 8.71
N GLY A 23 15.73 4.10 7.73
CA GLY A 23 14.39 4.15 7.15
C GLY A 23 13.29 3.93 8.20
N ARG A 24 13.48 2.97 9.12
CA ARG A 24 12.55 2.74 10.24
C ARG A 24 12.49 3.91 11.22
N VAL A 25 13.63 4.51 11.55
CA VAL A 25 13.67 5.69 12.42
C VAL A 25 12.89 6.84 11.79
N VAL A 26 13.14 7.12 10.50
CA VAL A 26 12.43 8.17 9.75
C VAL A 26 10.92 7.86 9.65
N ALA A 27 10.54 6.61 9.40
CA ALA A 27 9.13 6.23 9.27
C ALA A 27 8.36 6.23 10.61
N ALA A 28 9.02 5.85 11.72
CA ALA A 28 8.41 5.84 13.05
C ALA A 28 8.28 7.25 13.65
N ASP A 29 9.12 8.16 13.19
CA ASP A 29 9.14 9.54 13.61
C ASP A 29 8.05 10.34 12.90
N LEU A 30 6.95 10.57 13.61
CA LEU A 30 5.82 11.34 13.10
C LEU A 30 6.22 12.73 12.62
N GLU A 31 7.36 13.28 13.05
CA GLU A 31 7.80 14.62 12.71
C GLU A 31 9.08 14.62 11.85
N SER A 32 9.39 13.50 11.19
CA SER A 32 10.50 13.41 10.24
C SER A 32 10.39 14.47 9.14
N THR A 33 11.50 15.09 8.76
CA THR A 33 11.53 16.11 7.70
C THR A 33 11.88 15.52 6.32
N ASP A 34 11.78 16.32 5.26
CA ASP A 34 12.25 15.92 3.93
C ASP A 34 13.78 15.70 3.89
N GLU A 35 14.54 16.44 4.68
CA GLU A 35 15.99 16.23 4.79
C GLU A 35 16.31 14.86 5.43
N ASP A 36 15.55 14.45 6.45
CA ASP A 36 15.66 13.13 7.06
C ASP A 36 15.37 12.02 6.03
N ARG A 37 14.34 12.20 5.21
CA ARG A 37 13.94 11.28 4.14
C ARG A 37 14.99 11.22 3.03
N MET A 38 15.54 12.35 2.60
CA MET A 38 16.61 12.40 1.60
C MET A 38 17.90 11.72 2.10
N ALA A 39 18.28 11.94 3.37
CA ALA A 39 19.43 11.28 3.96
C ALA A 39 19.26 9.76 4.06
N ALA A 40 18.03 9.29 4.35
CA ALA A 40 17.71 7.86 4.29
C ALA A 40 17.82 7.30 2.86
N GLY A 41 17.31 8.02 1.86
CA GLY A 41 17.45 7.64 0.44
C GLY A 41 18.90 7.53 -0.03
N ALA A 42 19.77 8.46 0.38
CA ALA A 42 21.20 8.38 0.01
C ALA A 42 21.92 7.16 0.62
N LEU A 43 21.48 6.68 1.81
CA LEU A 43 21.97 5.43 2.38
C LEU A 43 21.42 4.20 1.65
N GLU A 44 20.17 4.27 1.18
CA GLU A 44 19.56 3.22 0.37
C GLU A 44 20.30 3.04 -0.97
N ASP A 45 20.63 4.13 -1.67
CA ASP A 45 21.41 4.08 -2.91
C ASP A 45 22.77 3.39 -2.72
N ARG A 46 23.46 3.67 -1.60
CA ARG A 46 24.72 2.99 -1.25
C ARG A 46 24.50 1.51 -0.95
N ALA A 47 23.41 1.18 -0.28
CA ALA A 47 23.07 -0.19 0.05
C ALA A 47 22.73 -1.02 -1.20
N GLN A 48 22.15 -0.41 -2.24
CA GLN A 48 21.90 -1.06 -3.52
C GLN A 48 23.19 -1.45 -4.27
N ALA A 49 24.29 -0.73 -4.06
CA ALA A 49 25.59 -1.09 -4.63
C ALA A 49 26.21 -2.36 -4.00
N ASP A 50 25.72 -2.80 -2.83
CA ASP A 50 26.14 -4.03 -2.18
C ASP A 50 25.34 -5.23 -2.71
N LEU A 51 25.89 -5.92 -3.70
CA LEU A 51 25.23 -7.01 -4.41
C LEU A 51 25.39 -8.38 -3.75
N ALA A 52 26.14 -8.50 -2.64
CA ALA A 52 26.45 -9.81 -2.05
C ALA A 52 25.17 -10.55 -1.60
N ALA A 53 24.31 -9.87 -0.83
CA ALA A 53 23.03 -10.41 -0.38
C ALA A 53 22.10 -10.76 -1.56
N TYR A 54 22.11 -9.92 -2.60
CA TYR A 54 21.33 -10.14 -3.82
C TYR A 54 21.78 -11.42 -4.56
N GLN A 55 23.08 -11.62 -4.73
CA GLN A 55 23.60 -12.84 -5.39
C GLN A 55 23.37 -14.10 -4.54
N MET A 56 23.49 -13.99 -3.21
CA MET A 56 23.21 -15.11 -2.30
C MET A 56 21.73 -15.53 -2.30
N SER A 57 20.82 -14.62 -2.66
CA SER A 57 19.39 -14.89 -2.69
C SER A 57 19.10 -16.13 -3.53
N PHE A 58 19.53 -16.18 -4.80
CA PHE A 58 19.31 -17.30 -5.71
C PHE A 58 19.67 -18.64 -5.08
N PHE A 59 20.89 -18.78 -4.54
CA PHE A 59 21.32 -20.04 -3.93
C PHE A 59 20.48 -20.40 -2.70
N VAL A 60 20.32 -19.47 -1.76
CA VAL A 60 19.63 -19.75 -0.50
C VAL A 60 18.15 -20.06 -0.77
N THR A 61 17.48 -19.25 -1.57
CA THR A 61 16.05 -19.40 -1.86
C THR A 61 15.76 -20.65 -2.68
N ASP A 62 16.60 -20.99 -3.66
CA ASP A 62 16.41 -22.20 -4.47
C ASP A 62 16.54 -23.47 -3.62
N VAL A 63 17.49 -23.51 -2.67
CA VAL A 63 17.62 -24.65 -1.75
C VAL A 63 16.40 -24.75 -0.82
N LEU A 64 15.91 -23.61 -0.30
CA LEU A 64 14.70 -23.61 0.54
C LEU A 64 13.47 -24.10 -0.25
N VAL A 65 13.32 -23.66 -1.50
CA VAL A 65 12.21 -24.08 -2.38
C VAL A 65 12.33 -25.54 -2.76
N ALA A 66 13.55 -26.05 -3.01
CA ALA A 66 13.77 -27.46 -3.28
C ALA A 66 13.27 -28.36 -2.13
N TRP A 67 13.49 -27.96 -0.87
CA TRP A 67 12.95 -28.68 0.29
C TRP A 67 11.42 -28.65 0.40
N LEU A 68 10.74 -27.72 -0.27
CA LEU A 68 9.27 -27.70 -0.34
C LEU A 68 8.71 -28.57 -1.45
N LEU A 69 9.46 -28.73 -2.55
CA LEU A 69 9.05 -29.48 -3.73
C LEU A 69 9.21 -30.99 -3.56
N VAL A 70 10.19 -31.43 -2.77
CA VAL A 70 10.43 -32.85 -2.49
C VAL A 70 9.51 -33.31 -1.36
N SER A 71 8.79 -34.42 -1.59
CA SER A 71 7.99 -35.04 -0.54
C SER A 71 8.91 -35.63 0.53
N PRO A 72 8.76 -35.24 1.81
CA PRO A 72 9.63 -35.71 2.88
C PRO A 72 9.43 -37.21 3.11
N LEU A 73 10.55 -37.95 3.22
CA LEU A 73 10.57 -39.39 3.44
C LEU A 73 10.52 -39.75 4.93
N ASP A 74 10.97 -38.84 5.78
CA ASP A 74 11.03 -39.02 7.23
C ASP A 74 10.66 -37.75 8.01
N SER A 75 10.61 -37.85 9.33
CA SER A 75 10.28 -36.73 10.22
C SER A 75 11.33 -35.61 10.17
N ALA A 76 12.60 -35.92 9.90
CA ALA A 76 13.65 -34.92 9.84
C ALA A 76 13.56 -34.08 8.56
N GLU A 77 13.18 -34.69 7.43
CA GLU A 77 12.86 -33.99 6.19
C GLU A 77 11.59 -33.17 6.31
N GLN A 78 10.57 -33.68 7.00
CA GLN A 78 9.35 -32.92 7.29
C GLN A 78 9.67 -31.66 8.14
N ASP A 79 10.54 -31.78 9.14
CA ASP A 79 11.00 -30.66 9.95
C ASP A 79 11.80 -29.65 9.12
N ARG A 80 12.67 -30.13 8.22
CA ARG A 80 13.42 -29.27 7.29
C ARG A 80 12.49 -28.49 6.36
N ALA A 81 11.53 -29.16 5.73
CA ALA A 81 10.54 -28.51 4.86
C ALA A 81 9.71 -27.46 5.63
N THR A 82 9.35 -27.75 6.88
CA THR A 82 8.60 -26.81 7.73
C THR A 82 9.43 -25.57 8.07
N LYS A 83 10.70 -25.75 8.47
CA LYS A 83 11.61 -24.62 8.72
C LYS A 83 11.89 -23.82 7.45
N ALA A 84 12.05 -24.50 6.31
CA ALA A 84 12.27 -23.85 5.03
C ALA A 84 11.07 -22.98 4.62
N MET A 85 9.85 -23.48 4.82
CA MET A 85 8.62 -22.71 4.61
C MET A 85 8.60 -21.45 5.48
N GLY A 86 8.91 -21.58 6.78
CA GLY A 86 8.99 -20.44 7.69
C GLY A 86 10.00 -19.38 7.23
N ARG A 87 11.18 -19.80 6.78
CA ARG A 87 12.22 -18.90 6.24
C ARG A 87 11.79 -18.21 4.95
N LEU A 88 11.18 -18.94 4.02
CA LEU A 88 10.67 -18.34 2.79
C LEU A 88 9.60 -17.29 3.08
N VAL A 89 8.68 -17.57 4.00
CA VAL A 89 7.67 -16.58 4.42
C VAL A 89 8.33 -15.37 5.07
N GLU A 90 9.31 -15.56 5.95
CA GLU A 90 10.07 -14.48 6.58
C GLU A 90 10.73 -13.60 5.52
N TYR A 91 11.44 -14.20 4.56
CA TYR A 91 12.12 -13.46 3.48
C TYR A 91 11.14 -12.76 2.55
N ALA A 92 10.02 -13.41 2.23
CA ALA A 92 9.07 -12.91 1.24
C ALA A 92 8.12 -11.85 1.80
N SER A 93 7.86 -11.85 3.12
CA SER A 93 6.85 -11.00 3.77
C SER A 93 7.44 -9.92 4.67
N SER A 94 8.73 -10.01 5.01
CA SER A 94 9.39 -9.01 5.86
C SER A 94 9.95 -7.86 5.04
N PRO A 95 9.60 -6.60 5.39
CA PRO A 95 10.26 -5.40 4.88
C PRO A 95 11.79 -5.46 4.91
N ARG A 96 12.36 -6.15 5.90
CA ARG A 96 13.81 -6.29 6.04
C ARG A 96 14.47 -6.93 4.82
N TYR A 97 13.81 -7.92 4.22
CA TYR A 97 14.37 -8.72 3.13
C TYR A 97 13.85 -8.24 1.75
N ARG A 98 12.63 -7.67 1.70
CA ARG A 98 12.01 -7.14 0.48
C ARG A 98 12.33 -5.67 0.21
N ASP A 99 12.10 -4.77 1.17
CA ASP A 99 12.07 -3.31 0.92
C ASP A 99 13.45 -2.72 0.66
N VAL A 100 14.49 -3.22 1.33
CA VAL A 100 15.88 -2.79 1.05
C VAL A 100 16.43 -3.45 -0.23
N GLN A 101 15.56 -3.99 -1.11
CA GLN A 101 15.91 -4.73 -2.32
C GLN A 101 16.99 -5.79 -2.10
N ALA A 102 17.07 -6.36 -0.89
CA ALA A 102 18.14 -7.31 -0.57
C ALA A 102 18.03 -8.55 -1.45
N LEU A 103 16.79 -9.03 -1.64
CA LEU A 103 16.50 -10.21 -2.47
C LEU A 103 15.61 -9.88 -3.67
N GLY A 104 14.79 -8.81 -3.60
CA GLY A 104 14.09 -8.22 -4.75
C GLY A 104 13.38 -9.24 -5.66
N ASP A 105 13.54 -9.05 -6.98
CA ASP A 105 12.99 -9.95 -8.00
C ASP A 105 13.63 -11.34 -8.03
N ALA A 106 14.87 -11.48 -7.54
CA ALA A 106 15.53 -12.78 -7.47
C ALA A 106 14.78 -13.74 -6.53
N LEU A 107 14.28 -13.23 -5.40
CA LEU A 107 13.38 -13.99 -4.52
C LEU A 107 12.05 -14.31 -5.21
N THR A 108 11.47 -13.36 -5.92
CA THR A 108 10.22 -13.58 -6.67
C THR A 108 10.38 -14.71 -7.69
N ASP A 109 11.49 -14.72 -8.43
CA ASP A 109 11.80 -15.77 -9.41
C ASP A 109 12.01 -17.13 -8.75
N ALA A 110 12.73 -17.18 -7.63
CA ALA A 110 12.89 -18.42 -6.87
C ALA A 110 11.56 -18.94 -6.31
N LEU A 111 10.60 -18.06 -5.98
CA LEU A 111 9.27 -18.45 -5.50
C LEU A 111 8.33 -18.97 -6.60
N ARG A 112 8.72 -18.93 -7.88
CA ARG A 112 7.88 -19.40 -8.98
C ARG A 112 7.32 -20.82 -8.78
N PRO A 113 8.11 -21.84 -8.37
CA PRO A 113 7.58 -23.18 -8.12
C PRO A 113 6.59 -23.23 -6.94
N VAL A 114 6.75 -22.35 -5.96
CA VAL A 114 5.81 -22.20 -4.83
C VAL A 114 4.47 -21.67 -5.32
N TYR A 115 4.49 -20.68 -6.22
CA TYR A 115 3.28 -20.07 -6.78
C TYR A 115 2.57 -20.95 -7.83
N GLU A 116 3.30 -21.79 -8.55
CA GLU A 116 2.74 -22.69 -9.56
C GLU A 116 2.08 -23.94 -8.97
N SER A 117 2.55 -24.40 -7.80
CA SER A 117 2.00 -25.59 -7.13
C SER A 117 0.85 -25.22 -6.19
N PRO A 118 -0.42 -25.62 -6.46
CA PRO A 118 -1.56 -25.23 -5.64
C PRO A 118 -1.43 -25.65 -4.17
N ASP A 119 -0.93 -26.86 -3.92
CA ASP A 119 -0.80 -27.40 -2.57
C ASP A 119 0.28 -26.66 -1.76
N ILE A 120 1.41 -26.35 -2.40
CA ILE A 120 2.49 -25.60 -1.75
C ILE A 120 2.07 -24.14 -1.55
N LEU A 121 1.39 -23.53 -2.52
CA LEU A 121 0.87 -22.17 -2.41
C LEU A 121 -0.13 -22.03 -1.25
N VAL A 122 -1.00 -23.03 -1.03
CA VAL A 122 -1.91 -23.04 0.13
C VAL A 122 -1.11 -23.10 1.42
N ARG A 123 -0.15 -24.02 1.54
CA ARG A 123 0.72 -24.14 2.74
C ARG A 123 1.51 -22.86 3.00
N PHE A 124 2.06 -22.25 1.95
CA PHE A 124 2.77 -20.97 2.02
C PHE A 124 1.85 -19.84 2.47
N SER A 125 0.62 -19.79 1.95
CA SER A 125 -0.39 -18.81 2.35
C SER A 125 -0.80 -18.97 3.82
N HIS A 126 -1.00 -20.21 4.29
CA HIS A 126 -1.31 -20.51 5.69
C HIS A 126 -0.16 -20.21 6.63
N ALA A 127 1.08 -20.36 6.17
CA ALA A 127 2.27 -19.95 6.91
C ALA A 127 2.46 -18.43 6.99
N GLY A 128 1.63 -17.63 6.29
CA GLY A 128 1.67 -16.17 6.30
C GLY A 128 2.29 -15.54 5.06
N GLY A 129 2.61 -16.32 4.02
CA GLY A 129 3.25 -15.86 2.79
C GLY A 129 2.30 -15.22 1.77
N LEU A 130 0.99 -15.22 2.00
CA LEU A 130 0.02 -14.63 1.07
C LEU A 130 0.32 -13.17 0.67
N PRO A 131 0.76 -12.27 1.58
CA PRO A 131 1.13 -10.90 1.23
C PRO A 131 2.23 -10.82 0.19
N ALA A 132 3.19 -11.73 0.24
CA ALA A 132 4.31 -11.75 -0.69
C ALA A 132 3.84 -11.91 -2.14
N LEU A 133 2.87 -12.81 -2.39
CA LEU A 133 2.29 -12.99 -3.73
C LEU A 133 1.61 -11.71 -4.23
N PHE A 134 0.92 -10.99 -3.36
CA PHE A 134 0.24 -9.74 -3.75
C PHE A 134 1.22 -8.59 -3.97
N ASN A 135 2.27 -8.51 -3.17
CA ASN A 135 3.36 -7.55 -3.38
C ASN A 135 4.10 -7.86 -4.69
N ASP A 136 4.40 -9.13 -4.98
CA ASP A 136 5.02 -9.54 -6.23
C ASP A 136 4.13 -9.24 -7.45
N TRP A 137 2.82 -9.44 -7.32
CA TRP A 137 1.86 -9.04 -8.35
C TRP A 137 1.77 -7.51 -8.53
N ALA A 138 2.11 -6.73 -7.50
CA ALA A 138 2.15 -5.28 -7.56
C ALA A 138 3.41 -4.75 -8.24
N THR A 139 4.58 -5.18 -7.75
CA THR A 139 5.84 -4.46 -7.98
C THR A 139 6.91 -5.26 -8.71
N SER A 140 6.82 -6.60 -8.78
CA SER A 140 7.88 -7.40 -9.42
C SER A 140 7.93 -7.20 -10.93
N VAL A 141 9.08 -7.49 -11.54
CA VAL A 141 9.21 -7.56 -13.01
C VAL A 141 8.27 -8.60 -13.62
N ALA A 142 7.93 -9.65 -12.86
CA ALA A 142 7.03 -10.71 -13.29
C ALA A 142 5.54 -10.45 -12.99
N LYS A 143 5.18 -9.24 -12.55
CA LYS A 143 3.83 -8.88 -12.09
C LYS A 143 2.72 -9.31 -13.05
N ASP A 144 2.82 -9.00 -14.33
CA ASP A 144 1.76 -9.31 -15.32
C ASP A 144 1.86 -10.70 -15.94
N GLY A 145 2.93 -11.44 -15.64
CA GLY A 145 3.14 -12.82 -16.04
C GLY A 145 2.64 -13.81 -14.99
N TYR A 146 3.58 -14.56 -14.39
CA TYR A 146 3.23 -15.66 -13.50
C TYR A 146 2.61 -15.19 -12.19
N CYS A 147 2.96 -14.02 -11.64
CA CYS A 147 2.36 -13.52 -10.40
C CYS A 147 0.86 -13.30 -10.57
N LYS A 148 0.45 -12.61 -11.63
CA LYS A 148 -0.98 -12.44 -12.00
C LYS A 148 -1.67 -13.77 -12.27
N SER A 149 -0.98 -14.73 -12.87
CA SER A 149 -1.50 -16.08 -13.08
C SER A 149 -1.77 -16.78 -11.74
N ALA A 150 -0.81 -16.73 -10.82
CA ALA A 150 -0.91 -17.31 -9.48
C ALA A 150 -2.02 -16.64 -8.66
N VAL A 151 -2.19 -15.31 -8.70
CA VAL A 151 -3.34 -14.65 -8.05
C VAL A 151 -4.67 -15.11 -8.64
N ARG A 152 -4.72 -15.33 -9.96
CA ARG A 152 -5.93 -15.80 -10.67
C ARG A 152 -6.27 -17.24 -10.32
N SER A 153 -5.28 -18.13 -10.25
CA SER A 153 -5.44 -19.55 -9.91
C SER A 153 -5.42 -19.82 -8.40
N LEU A 154 -5.23 -18.79 -7.56
CA LEU A 154 -5.12 -18.91 -6.11
C LEU A 154 -6.28 -19.72 -5.52
N PRO A 155 -6.00 -20.90 -4.92
CA PRO A 155 -7.02 -21.76 -4.34
C PRO A 155 -7.87 -21.05 -3.27
N VAL A 156 -9.13 -21.46 -3.12
CA VAL A 156 -10.05 -20.82 -2.15
C VAL A 156 -9.59 -21.06 -0.71
N ASN A 157 -9.07 -22.25 -0.42
CA ASN A 157 -8.52 -22.60 0.89
C ASN A 157 -7.22 -21.85 1.23
N ALA A 158 -6.48 -21.31 0.26
CA ALA A 158 -5.32 -20.45 0.53
C ALA A 158 -5.69 -19.19 1.34
N TRP A 159 -6.95 -18.76 1.24
CA TRP A 159 -7.51 -17.65 2.01
C TRP A 159 -7.91 -18.05 3.43
N GLU A 160 -7.63 -19.25 3.90
CA GLU A 160 -7.95 -19.68 5.28
C GLU A 160 -6.83 -19.25 6.22
N HIS A 161 -7.15 -19.11 7.51
CA HIS A 161 -6.18 -18.82 8.58
C HIS A 161 -5.32 -17.56 8.37
N GLN A 162 -5.80 -16.57 7.63
CA GLN A 162 -5.05 -15.32 7.46
C GLN A 162 -5.14 -14.47 8.72
N THR A 163 -3.99 -14.02 9.22
CA THR A 163 -3.91 -13.11 10.37
C THR A 163 -4.25 -11.67 9.95
N PRO A 164 -4.58 -10.79 10.91
CA PRO A 164 -4.75 -9.36 10.64
C PRO A 164 -3.56 -8.73 9.91
N GLU A 165 -2.34 -9.11 10.26
CA GLU A 165 -1.09 -8.61 9.67
C GLU A 165 -0.92 -9.10 8.23
N SER A 166 -1.21 -10.38 7.97
CA SER A 166 -1.20 -10.93 6.61
C SER A 166 -2.21 -10.18 5.72
N LEU A 167 -3.45 -10.02 6.18
CA LEU A 167 -4.46 -9.28 5.40
C LEU A 167 -4.03 -7.82 5.17
N LEU A 168 -3.42 -7.17 6.16
CA LEU A 168 -2.87 -5.83 6.00
C LEU A 168 -1.79 -5.78 4.92
N GLY A 169 -0.89 -6.77 4.89
CA GLY A 169 0.13 -6.90 3.84
C GLY A 169 -0.48 -7.10 2.45
N VAL A 170 -1.50 -7.96 2.32
CA VAL A 170 -2.24 -8.13 1.06
C VAL A 170 -2.87 -6.81 0.60
N MET A 171 -3.48 -6.06 1.53
CA MET A 171 -4.11 -4.78 1.22
C MET A 171 -3.09 -3.71 0.81
N LYS A 172 -1.88 -3.70 1.40
CA LYS A 172 -0.76 -2.87 0.93
C LYS A 172 -0.38 -3.21 -0.51
N GLY A 173 -0.16 -4.48 -0.83
CA GLY A 173 0.14 -4.90 -2.20
C GLY A 173 -0.97 -4.50 -3.20
N LEU A 174 -2.24 -4.51 -2.79
CA LEU A 174 -3.33 -4.01 -3.64
C LEU A 174 -3.29 -2.50 -3.86
N VAL A 175 -2.90 -1.70 -2.86
CA VAL A 175 -2.65 -0.27 -3.03
C VAL A 175 -1.51 -0.05 -3.99
N ASP A 176 -0.39 -0.75 -3.80
CA ASP A 176 0.80 -0.63 -4.66
C ASP A 176 0.45 -1.02 -6.10
N LYS A 177 -0.40 -2.03 -6.30
CA LYS A 177 -0.87 -2.40 -7.63
C LYS A 177 -1.68 -1.29 -8.31
N ILE A 178 -2.48 -0.54 -7.55
CA ILE A 178 -3.24 0.60 -8.08
C ILE A 178 -2.29 1.74 -8.45
N SER A 179 -1.30 2.01 -7.59
CA SER A 179 -0.28 3.03 -7.85
C SER A 179 0.54 2.74 -9.11
N ASP A 180 0.89 1.47 -9.32
CA ASP A 180 1.68 1.02 -10.47
C ASP A 180 0.86 0.88 -11.78
N ALA A 181 -0.29 0.20 -11.73
CA ALA A 181 -1.07 -0.13 -12.93
C ALA A 181 -2.19 0.88 -13.25
N GLY A 182 -2.40 1.88 -12.39
CA GLY A 182 -3.50 2.84 -12.49
C GLY A 182 -4.83 2.31 -11.96
N GLU A 183 -5.79 3.21 -11.78
CA GLU A 183 -7.07 2.91 -11.11
C GLU A 183 -7.99 1.97 -11.88
N GLU A 184 -7.81 1.85 -13.19
CA GLU A 184 -8.52 0.92 -14.07
C GLU A 184 -8.44 -0.52 -13.54
N VAL A 185 -7.33 -0.88 -12.86
CA VAL A 185 -7.13 -2.22 -12.29
C VAL A 185 -8.22 -2.60 -11.28
N VAL A 186 -8.77 -1.61 -10.57
CA VAL A 186 -9.80 -1.80 -9.53
C VAL A 186 -11.11 -2.32 -10.13
N ALA A 187 -11.40 -1.99 -11.39
CA ALA A 187 -12.59 -2.44 -12.09
C ALA A 187 -12.45 -3.84 -12.72
N THR A 188 -11.26 -4.46 -12.65
CA THR A 188 -11.02 -5.78 -13.23
C THR A 188 -11.71 -6.90 -12.44
N LYS A 189 -12.02 -8.00 -13.13
CA LYS A 189 -12.61 -9.20 -12.49
C LYS A 189 -11.69 -9.79 -11.42
N LEU A 190 -10.38 -9.78 -11.66
CA LEU A 190 -9.39 -10.33 -10.73
C LEU A 190 -9.38 -9.53 -9.42
N PHE A 191 -9.24 -8.21 -9.52
CA PHE A 191 -9.22 -7.33 -8.35
C PHE A 191 -10.55 -7.40 -7.57
N THR A 192 -11.68 -7.38 -8.27
CA THR A 192 -13.01 -7.57 -7.66
C THR A 192 -13.09 -8.90 -6.89
N GLY A 193 -12.60 -9.99 -7.49
CA GLY A 193 -12.60 -11.31 -6.87
C GLY A 193 -11.79 -11.33 -5.56
N VAL A 194 -10.64 -10.66 -5.54
CA VAL A 194 -9.81 -10.54 -4.34
C VAL A 194 -10.53 -9.76 -3.24
N ILE A 195 -11.06 -8.58 -3.53
CA ILE A 195 -11.82 -7.75 -2.57
C ILE A 195 -13.02 -8.54 -2.03
N TYR A 196 -13.74 -9.24 -2.90
CA TYR A 196 -14.87 -10.06 -2.50
C TYR A 196 -14.46 -11.20 -1.57
N ARG A 197 -13.34 -11.90 -1.83
CA ARG A 197 -12.84 -12.97 -0.95
C ARG A 197 -12.45 -12.44 0.42
N ILE A 198 -11.76 -11.30 0.50
CA ILE A 198 -11.43 -10.65 1.78
C ILE A 198 -12.71 -10.33 2.53
N TYR A 199 -13.66 -9.64 1.89
CA TYR A 199 -14.90 -9.21 2.55
C TYR A 199 -15.80 -10.38 2.98
N SER A 200 -16.03 -11.35 2.10
CA SER A 200 -16.95 -12.47 2.36
C SER A 200 -16.46 -13.39 3.48
N ARG A 201 -15.14 -13.50 3.67
CA ARG A 201 -14.55 -14.37 4.69
C ARG A 201 -14.22 -13.66 6.00
N TYR A 202 -13.73 -12.41 5.93
CA TYR A 202 -13.23 -11.67 7.10
C TYR A 202 -14.10 -10.48 7.49
N GLY A 203 -15.17 -10.21 6.73
CA GLY A 203 -16.06 -9.10 7.00
C GLY A 203 -15.39 -7.74 6.77
N LEU A 204 -15.79 -6.77 7.57
CA LEU A 204 -15.46 -5.36 7.38
C LEU A 204 -14.13 -4.94 8.03
N GLU A 205 -13.72 -5.67 9.07
CA GLU A 205 -12.57 -5.35 9.93
C GLU A 205 -11.24 -5.16 9.16
N PRO A 206 -10.90 -5.96 8.13
CA PRO A 206 -9.70 -5.70 7.34
C PRO A 206 -9.74 -4.33 6.65
N PHE A 207 -10.88 -3.93 6.09
CA PHE A 207 -11.00 -2.66 5.38
C PHE A 207 -10.91 -1.46 6.33
N GLU A 208 -11.39 -1.60 7.56
CA GLU A 208 -11.21 -0.58 8.60
C GLU A 208 -9.72 -0.39 8.91
N ARG A 209 -8.99 -1.47 9.21
CA ARG A 209 -7.53 -1.41 9.45
C ARG A 209 -6.76 -0.83 8.27
N ALA A 210 -7.15 -1.19 7.05
CA ALA A 210 -6.49 -0.72 5.83
C ALA A 210 -6.88 0.70 5.42
N SER A 211 -7.87 1.32 6.07
CA SER A 211 -8.39 2.63 5.67
C SER A 211 -7.38 3.76 5.77
N THR A 212 -6.28 3.55 6.51
CA THR A 212 -5.20 4.52 6.71
C THR A 212 -3.87 4.13 6.10
N ILE A 213 -3.83 3.09 5.25
CA ILE A 213 -2.57 2.65 4.61
C ILE A 213 -2.03 3.70 3.64
N SER A 214 -2.91 4.43 2.95
CA SER A 214 -2.53 5.40 1.93
C SER A 214 -3.51 6.56 1.91
N ASP A 215 -2.99 7.79 1.91
CA ASP A 215 -3.78 9.01 1.73
C ASP A 215 -4.10 9.28 0.25
N SER A 216 -3.25 8.82 -0.67
CA SER A 216 -3.45 8.97 -2.12
C SER A 216 -4.42 7.92 -2.68
N CYS A 217 -4.44 6.70 -2.13
CA CYS A 217 -5.36 5.63 -2.53
C CYS A 217 -6.41 5.35 -1.44
N ILE A 218 -7.53 6.07 -1.51
CA ILE A 218 -8.60 6.00 -0.51
C ILE A 218 -9.48 4.74 -0.59
N LEU A 219 -9.08 3.70 -1.34
CA LEU A 219 -9.93 2.55 -1.68
C LEU A 219 -10.52 1.89 -0.43
N PHE A 220 -9.70 1.52 0.53
CA PHE A 220 -10.16 0.80 1.71
C PHE A 220 -11.00 1.68 2.64
N TYR A 221 -10.65 2.97 2.76
CA TYR A 221 -11.51 3.94 3.43
C TYR A 221 -12.90 4.03 2.76
N PHE A 222 -12.94 4.10 1.43
CA PHE A 222 -14.17 4.14 0.67
C PHE A 222 -15.01 2.87 0.84
N LEU A 223 -14.39 1.70 0.72
CA LEU A 223 -15.04 0.41 0.92
C LEU A 223 -15.59 0.29 2.34
N HIS A 224 -14.77 0.55 3.36
CA HIS A 224 -15.17 0.54 4.76
C HIS A 224 -16.41 1.41 4.98
N ARG A 225 -16.35 2.69 4.58
CA ARG A 225 -17.44 3.66 4.78
C ARG A 225 -18.73 3.33 4.02
N ARG A 226 -18.63 2.73 2.83
CA ARG A 226 -19.80 2.40 2.00
C ARG A 226 -20.48 1.12 2.46
N ILE A 227 -19.69 0.11 2.80
CA ILE A 227 -20.19 -1.20 3.23
C ILE A 227 -20.78 -1.09 4.63
N SER A 228 -20.12 -0.39 5.58
CA SER A 228 -20.62 -0.20 6.95
C SER A 228 -22.03 0.39 7.00
N ARG A 229 -22.35 1.31 6.07
CA ARG A 229 -23.66 1.95 5.98
C ARG A 229 -24.76 1.05 5.42
N LYS A 230 -24.41 0.10 4.54
CA LYS A 230 -25.38 -0.76 3.84
C LYS A 230 -24.81 -2.18 3.64
N PRO A 231 -24.54 -2.94 4.71
CA PRO A 231 -23.81 -4.21 4.61
C PRO A 231 -24.57 -5.26 3.77
N ALA A 232 -25.90 -5.30 3.87
CA ALA A 232 -26.73 -6.23 3.08
C ALA A 232 -26.64 -6.00 1.57
N ALA A 233 -26.29 -4.78 1.12
CA ALA A 233 -26.25 -4.44 -0.30
C ALA A 233 -25.00 -4.97 -1.02
N TYR A 234 -23.98 -5.43 -0.30
CA TYR A 234 -22.67 -5.78 -0.87
C TYR A 234 -22.24 -7.22 -0.62
N ARG A 235 -23.21 -8.15 -0.47
CA ARG A 235 -22.95 -9.57 -0.18
C ARG A 235 -22.54 -10.42 -1.39
N SER A 236 -22.72 -9.92 -2.61
CA SER A 236 -22.40 -10.65 -3.84
C SER A 236 -21.19 -10.06 -4.55
N HIS A 237 -20.53 -10.90 -5.34
CA HIS A 237 -19.41 -10.50 -6.18
C HIS A 237 -19.77 -9.34 -7.12
N ASP A 238 -20.95 -9.38 -7.76
CA ASP A 238 -21.41 -8.30 -8.66
C ASP A 238 -21.69 -6.99 -7.92
N ALA A 239 -22.21 -7.04 -6.69
CA ALA A 239 -22.42 -5.84 -5.89
C ALA A 239 -21.09 -5.17 -5.53
N ILE A 240 -20.05 -5.94 -5.18
CA ILE A 240 -18.70 -5.43 -4.98
C ILE A 240 -18.16 -4.85 -6.28
N ARG A 241 -18.34 -5.52 -7.43
CA ARG A 241 -17.92 -4.99 -8.74
C ARG A 241 -18.52 -3.62 -9.04
N VAL A 242 -19.83 -3.45 -8.81
CA VAL A 242 -20.52 -2.17 -9.00
C VAL A 242 -20.00 -1.11 -8.03
N LEU A 243 -19.69 -1.48 -6.78
CA LEU A 243 -19.09 -0.57 -5.81
C LEU A 243 -17.69 -0.10 -6.24
N LEU A 244 -16.86 -1.01 -6.74
CA LEU A 244 -15.52 -0.70 -7.25
C LEU A 244 -15.56 0.18 -8.51
N LYS A 245 -16.53 -0.02 -9.40
CA LYS A 245 -16.78 0.92 -10.51
C LYS A 245 -17.20 2.31 -10.04
N LYS A 246 -17.91 2.43 -8.91
CA LYS A 246 -18.22 3.74 -8.32
C LYS A 246 -16.98 4.40 -7.74
N TYR A 247 -16.05 3.61 -7.22
CA TYR A 247 -14.77 4.11 -6.71
C TYR A 247 -13.97 4.82 -7.80
N THR A 248 -13.79 4.19 -8.97
CA THR A 248 -13.02 4.80 -10.08
C THR A 248 -13.61 6.13 -10.54
N ASN A 249 -14.92 6.31 -10.38
CA ASN A 249 -15.65 7.53 -10.74
C ASN A 249 -15.74 8.60 -9.64
N ILE A 250 -15.11 8.41 -8.48
CA ILE A 250 -15.09 9.44 -7.44
C ILE A 250 -14.35 10.68 -7.97
N PRO A 251 -14.95 11.89 -7.87
CA PRO A 251 -14.28 13.12 -8.24
C PRO A 251 -12.98 13.37 -7.46
N GLU A 252 -11.98 13.92 -8.14
CA GLU A 252 -10.65 14.18 -7.57
C GLU A 252 -10.70 15.05 -6.31
N ALA A 253 -11.54 16.08 -6.32
CA ALA A 253 -11.76 16.94 -5.15
C ALA A 253 -12.22 16.14 -3.91
N ILE A 254 -13.06 15.12 -4.11
CA ILE A 254 -13.54 14.25 -3.02
C ILE A 254 -12.45 13.30 -2.56
N ARG A 255 -11.63 12.77 -3.49
CA ARG A 255 -10.48 11.91 -3.17
C ARG A 255 -9.49 12.64 -2.29
N ARG A 256 -9.05 13.82 -2.72
CA ARG A 256 -8.15 14.68 -1.94
C ARG A 256 -8.71 15.00 -0.55
N ARG A 257 -10.01 15.33 -0.45
CA ARG A 257 -10.64 15.56 0.86
C ARG A 257 -10.63 14.31 1.75
N HIS A 258 -10.87 13.13 1.20
CA HIS A 258 -10.80 11.89 1.99
C HIS A 258 -9.36 11.52 2.35
N GLY A 259 -8.39 11.72 1.46
CA GLY A 259 -6.96 11.60 1.75
C GLY A 259 -6.54 12.51 2.91
N TRP A 260 -7.01 13.76 2.90
CA TRP A 260 -6.80 14.69 4.03
C TRP A 260 -7.33 14.15 5.36
N GLY A 261 -8.52 13.54 5.34
CA GLY A 261 -9.12 12.93 6.52
C GLY A 261 -8.29 11.77 7.08
N ILE A 262 -7.58 11.05 6.20
CA ILE A 262 -6.77 9.88 6.53
C ILE A 262 -5.37 10.26 7.07
N LEU A 263 -4.79 11.37 6.61
CA LEU A 263 -3.46 11.82 7.01
C LEU A 263 -3.28 11.91 8.54
N THR A 264 -2.07 11.64 9.02
CA THR A 264 -1.69 11.94 10.41
C THR A 264 -1.66 13.45 10.64
N VAL A 265 -1.60 13.90 11.89
CA VAL A 265 -1.47 15.33 12.22
C VAL A 265 -0.26 15.95 11.53
N SER A 266 0.88 15.28 11.56
CA SER A 266 2.08 15.76 10.90
C SER A 266 1.96 15.74 9.37
N GLY A 267 1.41 14.66 8.80
CA GLY A 267 1.15 14.61 7.36
C GLY A 267 0.27 15.77 6.87
N ARG A 268 -0.72 16.20 7.66
CA ARG A 268 -1.53 17.39 7.33
C ARG A 268 -0.71 18.69 7.34
N TRP A 269 0.22 18.85 8.28
CA TRP A 269 1.14 20.00 8.31
C TRP A 269 2.11 19.98 7.13
N ASP A 270 2.61 18.81 6.75
CA ASP A 270 3.51 18.63 5.61
C ASP A 270 2.81 18.89 4.28
N CYS A 271 1.55 18.50 4.16
CA CYS A 271 0.83 18.56 2.90
C CYS A 271 -0.11 19.76 2.74
N LEU A 272 0.09 20.86 3.49
CA LEU A 272 -0.70 22.10 3.39
C LEU A 272 -0.73 22.71 1.97
N GLU A 273 0.32 22.51 1.19
CA GLU A 273 0.41 23.04 -0.18
C GLU A 273 -0.29 22.12 -1.20
N TYR A 274 -0.42 20.84 -0.86
CA TYR A 274 -0.96 19.78 -1.74
C TYR A 274 -2.42 19.45 -1.49
N TYR A 275 -3.02 19.91 -0.40
CA TYR A 275 -4.43 19.65 -0.05
C TYR A 275 -5.22 20.93 0.17
N GLY A 276 -6.53 20.78 0.46
CA GLY A 276 -7.38 21.89 0.86
C GLY A 276 -7.77 22.84 -0.26
N CYS A 277 -7.50 24.13 -0.07
CA CYS A 277 -7.96 25.20 -0.96
C CYS A 277 -6.98 25.41 -2.14
N VAL A 278 -7.48 25.37 -3.37
CA VAL A 278 -6.66 25.60 -4.58
C VAL A 278 -6.26 27.07 -4.78
N PHE A 279 -7.00 28.01 -4.18
CA PHE A 279 -6.73 29.43 -4.36
C PHE A 279 -5.35 29.79 -3.80
N ALA A 280 -4.47 30.30 -4.67
CA ALA A 280 -3.07 30.58 -4.34
C ALA A 280 -2.93 31.53 -3.12
N ASN A 281 -3.81 32.52 -3.01
CA ASN A 281 -3.79 33.51 -1.92
C ASN A 281 -4.84 33.21 -0.84
N CYS A 282 -5.08 31.93 -0.56
CA CYS A 282 -5.99 31.50 0.51
C CYS A 282 -5.48 32.00 1.88
N PRO A 283 -6.19 32.93 2.56
CA PRO A 283 -5.72 33.51 3.82
C PRO A 283 -5.59 32.45 4.93
N GLU A 284 -6.53 31.51 4.98
CA GLU A 284 -6.51 30.41 5.94
C GLU A 284 -5.27 29.51 5.76
N ARG A 285 -4.86 29.26 4.50
CA ARG A 285 -3.64 28.49 4.23
C ARG A 285 -2.40 29.27 4.67
N THR A 286 -2.35 30.57 4.39
CA THR A 286 -1.25 31.44 4.84
C THR A 286 -1.10 31.42 6.35
N GLU A 287 -2.19 31.56 7.10
CA GLU A 287 -2.15 31.50 8.56
C GLU A 287 -1.71 30.13 9.09
N LEU A 288 -2.16 29.03 8.46
CA LEU A 288 -1.71 27.68 8.80
C LEU A 288 -0.22 27.47 8.52
N LEU A 289 0.32 28.03 7.43
CA LEU A 289 1.76 27.99 7.15
C LEU A 289 2.57 28.80 8.18
N GLU A 290 2.09 29.96 8.60
CA GLU A 290 2.72 30.74 9.68
C GLU A 290 2.65 30.01 11.03
N LEU A 291 1.57 29.28 11.30
CA LEU A 291 1.46 28.41 12.48
C LEU A 291 2.44 27.25 12.39
N LYS A 292 2.62 26.64 11.21
CA LYS A 292 3.60 25.58 10.97
C LYS A 292 5.02 26.04 11.34
N VAL A 293 5.42 27.24 10.93
CA VAL A 293 6.76 27.80 11.24
C VAL A 293 6.96 28.02 12.74
N ARG A 294 5.92 28.43 13.46
CA ARG A 294 5.96 28.68 14.91
C ARG A 294 5.81 27.42 15.75
N ARG A 295 5.44 26.30 15.14
CA ARG A 295 5.18 25.04 15.83
C ARG A 295 6.48 24.50 16.42
N GLN A 296 6.45 24.21 17.72
CA GLN A 296 7.51 23.45 18.35
C GLN A 296 7.23 21.96 18.19
N ARG A 297 8.24 21.27 17.68
CA ARG A 297 8.25 19.83 17.50
C ARG A 297 7.98 19.12 18.84
N GLY A 298 7.05 18.16 18.86
CA GLY A 298 6.65 17.42 20.06
C GLY A 298 5.65 18.14 20.99
N VAL A 299 5.24 19.38 20.69
CA VAL A 299 4.23 20.11 21.47
C VAL A 299 2.88 20.04 20.76
N CYS A 300 1.90 19.40 21.39
CA CYS A 300 0.53 19.31 20.87
C CYS A 300 -0.20 20.64 21.08
N ASN A 301 -0.87 21.13 20.03
CA ASN A 301 -1.77 22.29 20.10
C ASN A 301 -3.14 21.88 19.56
N PRO A 302 -4.06 21.43 20.43
CA PRO A 302 -5.35 20.88 20.01
C PRO A 302 -6.19 21.85 19.16
N ASP A 303 -6.14 23.15 19.46
CA ASP A 303 -6.92 24.16 18.73
C ASP A 303 -6.38 24.36 17.30
N ALA A 304 -5.07 24.45 17.16
CA ALA A 304 -4.42 24.54 15.85
C ALA A 304 -4.64 23.27 15.02
N GLU A 305 -4.58 22.09 15.65
CA GLU A 305 -4.80 20.80 15.00
C GLU A 305 -6.26 20.60 14.58
N ALA A 306 -7.23 21.03 15.40
CA ALA A 306 -8.64 21.01 15.05
C ALA A 306 -8.97 22.00 13.91
N ARG A 307 -8.32 23.18 13.91
CA ARG A 307 -8.40 24.15 12.81
C ARG A 307 -7.84 23.57 11.52
N LEU A 308 -6.66 22.95 11.58
CA LEU A 308 -6.03 22.25 10.45
C LEU A 308 -6.95 21.17 9.89
N TYR A 309 -7.47 20.29 10.74
CA TYR A 309 -8.36 19.21 10.30
C TYR A 309 -9.55 19.75 9.51
N ARG A 310 -10.28 20.72 10.08
CA ARG A 310 -11.46 21.34 9.44
C ARG A 310 -11.12 22.03 8.13
N TRP A 311 -9.98 22.70 8.03
CA TRP A 311 -9.60 23.41 6.81
C TRP A 311 -9.62 22.52 5.56
N GLY A 312 -9.11 21.28 5.66
CA GLY A 312 -9.14 20.34 4.54
C GLY A 312 -10.45 19.53 4.44
N ASP A 313 -11.03 19.10 5.57
CA ASP A 313 -12.24 18.27 5.59
C ASP A 313 -13.50 19.04 5.16
N GLU A 314 -13.59 20.32 5.50
CA GLU A 314 -14.76 21.17 5.18
C GLU A 314 -14.67 21.83 3.81
N THR A 315 -13.64 21.48 3.01
CA THR A 315 -13.53 22.03 1.66
C THR A 315 -14.71 21.64 0.76
N ARG A 316 -15.10 22.59 -0.08
CA ARG A 316 -16.19 22.47 -1.04
C ARG A 316 -15.62 22.32 -2.43
N MET A 317 -16.03 21.26 -3.13
CA MET A 317 -15.63 21.06 -4.52
C MET A 317 -16.31 22.05 -5.46
N CYS A 318 -15.66 22.39 -6.56
CA CYS A 318 -16.30 23.09 -7.67
C CYS A 318 -17.44 22.22 -8.24
N SER A 319 -18.64 22.78 -8.35
CA SER A 319 -19.82 22.05 -8.85
C SER A 319 -19.72 21.67 -10.32
N THR A 320 -18.94 22.42 -11.11
CA THR A 320 -18.79 22.25 -12.56
C THR A 320 -17.75 21.18 -12.90
N CYS A 321 -16.46 21.43 -12.61
CA CYS A 321 -15.40 20.49 -12.97
C CYS A 321 -15.22 19.35 -11.96
N LYS A 322 -15.59 19.56 -10.69
CA LYS A 322 -15.40 18.61 -9.56
C LYS A 322 -13.95 18.16 -9.34
N THR A 323 -12.97 18.87 -9.92
CA THR A 323 -11.53 18.56 -9.79
C THR A 323 -10.84 19.36 -8.69
N VAL A 324 -11.31 20.58 -8.41
CA VAL A 324 -10.72 21.48 -7.41
C VAL A 324 -11.63 21.69 -6.20
N SER A 325 -11.00 22.10 -5.09
CA SER A 325 -11.65 22.33 -3.80
C SER A 325 -11.30 23.71 -3.26
N TYR A 326 -12.24 24.32 -2.53
CA TYR A 326 -12.09 25.62 -1.88
C TYR A 326 -12.50 25.53 -0.41
N CYS A 327 -11.74 26.17 0.50
CA CYS A 327 -12.13 26.24 1.91
C CYS A 327 -13.34 27.16 2.15
N SER A 328 -13.64 28.08 1.23
CA SER A 328 -14.77 29.00 1.35
C SER A 328 -15.29 29.47 -0.02
N ALA A 329 -16.54 29.96 -0.03
CA ALA A 329 -17.12 30.60 -1.21
C ALA A 329 -16.38 31.89 -1.60
N ALA A 330 -15.77 32.58 -0.63
CA ALA A 330 -14.94 33.76 -0.88
C ALA A 330 -13.68 33.39 -1.69
N CYS A 331 -12.98 32.32 -1.29
CA CYS A 331 -11.83 31.81 -2.05
C CYS A 331 -12.23 31.36 -3.46
N GLN A 332 -13.36 30.65 -3.60
CA GLN A 332 -13.86 30.26 -4.93
C GLN A 332 -14.18 31.48 -5.81
N LYS A 333 -14.81 32.52 -5.26
CA LYS A 333 -15.14 33.74 -5.99
C LYS A 333 -13.87 34.50 -6.41
N ALA A 334 -12.87 34.58 -5.53
CA ALA A 334 -11.60 35.24 -5.81
C ALA A 334 -10.80 34.51 -6.90
N ASP A 335 -10.76 33.17 -6.83
CA ASP A 335 -10.05 32.32 -7.77
C ASP A 335 -10.76 32.19 -9.14
N ARG A 336 -12.05 32.57 -9.22
CA ARG A 336 -12.88 32.38 -10.42
C ARG A 336 -12.25 32.91 -11.70
N ILE A 337 -11.52 34.03 -11.64
CA ILE A 337 -10.89 34.64 -12.82
C ILE A 337 -9.83 33.71 -13.41
N PHE A 338 -9.04 33.04 -12.57
CA PHE A 338 -8.00 32.11 -12.99
C PHE A 338 -8.58 30.72 -13.27
N HIS A 339 -9.48 30.23 -12.42
CA HIS A 339 -10.04 28.89 -12.56
C HIS A 339 -10.95 28.75 -13.79
N LYS A 340 -11.66 29.81 -14.21
CA LYS A 340 -12.65 29.73 -15.31
C LYS A 340 -12.05 29.20 -16.61
N SER A 341 -10.78 29.51 -16.93
CA SER A 341 -10.13 29.01 -18.15
C SER A 341 -9.81 27.51 -18.09
N GLN A 342 -9.70 26.94 -16.89
CA GLN A 342 -9.40 25.53 -16.65
C GLN A 342 -10.65 24.72 -16.24
N CYS A 343 -11.75 25.39 -15.90
CA CYS A 343 -12.99 24.80 -15.43
C CYS A 343 -13.79 24.24 -16.60
N LYS A 344 -13.49 22.99 -17.00
CA LYS A 344 -14.26 22.22 -17.97
C LYS A 344 -15.13 21.19 -17.27
N ALA A 345 -16.32 20.90 -17.82
CA ALA A 345 -17.11 19.78 -17.32
C ALA A 345 -16.35 18.47 -17.62
N LYS A 346 -16.44 17.49 -16.72
CA LYS A 346 -15.73 16.22 -16.87
C LYS A 346 -16.18 15.46 -18.14
N ASP A 347 -17.41 15.71 -18.59
CA ASP A 347 -18.01 15.10 -19.78
C ASP A 347 -17.42 15.65 -21.09
N ASP A 348 -16.81 16.85 -21.08
CA ASP A 348 -16.19 17.47 -22.26
C ASP A 348 -14.75 16.98 -22.51
N MET A 349 -14.17 16.19 -21.58
CA MET A 349 -12.81 15.62 -21.72
C MET A 349 -12.79 14.22 -22.32
N GLU A 350 -13.91 13.48 -22.32
CA GLU A 350 -14.00 12.14 -22.93
C GLU A 350 -14.24 12.18 -24.46
N THR A 351 -14.50 13.35 -25.03
CA THR A 351 -14.76 13.51 -26.48
C THR A 351 -13.55 13.97 -27.31
N ASP A 352 -12.39 14.20 -26.69
CA ASP A 352 -11.16 14.67 -27.34
C ASP A 352 -10.06 13.57 -27.44
N VAL A 353 -10.43 12.28 -27.44
CA VAL A 353 -9.52 11.15 -27.72
C VAL A 353 -9.99 10.31 -28.90
#